data_AF-A0A7W3ZAM1-F1
#
_entry.id   AF-A0A7W3ZAM1-F1
#
_cell.length_a   1.000
_cell.length_b   1.000
_cell.length_c   1.000
_cell.angle_alpha   90.00
_cell.angle_beta   90.00
_cell.angle_gamma   90.00
#
_symmetry.space_group_name_H-M   'P 1'
#
loop_
_entity.id
_entity.type
_entity.pdbx_description
1 polymer ?
#
loop_
_entity_poly.entity_id
_entity_poly.type
_entity_poly.pdbx_seq_one_letter_code
_entity_poly.pdbx_strand_id
1 'polypeptide(L)'
;MLLELRSVVDRVLAAPDRSSRGAQPPIRLSQNEMPWAPADVIVAAMTEAARNAHRYPDYHRAAARAAVAEAMGLDAGRIAIDNGSGTLLHALARLVCEPGVHGVRPAPSFEAYAAALSLAGAESTEVGLDANGAMDLDAMLAAVGPETRIVYLCNPNNPTGGLRGVEDIRDFLKSVPSRVLVVVDEAYREFVSAEPVDATVGLLDEFENLVLLRTLSKAHGLAGIRVGYAAAAPRIAEALRRTSVGFALNSVAEAAVIAALSAEGLAVAKERTAVIVSERARVEAALTAANVAFVPSQANFLFLPGDAADLLSRLEARGVLARPFPKAGGARVTIGLPEENDAVLAALV
;
A
#
# COMPACT_ATOMS: atom_id res chain seq x y z
N MET A 1 36.06 18.27 10.70
CA MET A 1 35.04 17.62 11.54
C MET A 1 33.96 17.12 10.61
N LEU A 2 33.71 15.81 10.56
CA LEU A 2 32.59 15.25 9.80
C LEU A 2 31.31 15.46 10.62
N LEU A 3 30.18 15.67 9.95
CA LEU A 3 28.87 15.78 10.58
C LEU A 3 28.49 14.40 11.16
N GLU A 4 28.13 14.34 12.45
CA GLU A 4 27.57 13.14 13.07
C GLU A 4 26.05 13.10 12.83
N LEU A 5 25.60 12.11 12.07
CA LEU A 5 24.17 11.84 11.87
C LEU A 5 23.67 10.90 12.98
N ARG A 6 22.34 10.78 13.12
CA ARG A 6 21.77 9.73 13.98
C ARG A 6 22.18 8.37 13.42
N SER A 7 22.54 7.41 14.27
CA SER A 7 22.99 6.07 13.87
C SER A 7 22.02 5.31 12.94
N VAL A 8 20.72 5.60 13.03
CA VAL A 8 19.72 5.09 12.08
C VAL A 8 19.96 5.56 10.65
N VAL A 9 20.39 6.81 10.46
CA VAL A 9 20.67 7.39 9.14
C VAL A 9 21.90 6.72 8.54
N ASP A 10 22.95 6.48 9.35
CA ASP A 10 24.14 5.76 8.89
C ASP A 10 23.81 4.35 8.41
N ARG A 11 22.92 3.63 9.12
CA ARG A 11 22.42 2.31 8.67
C ARG A 11 21.65 2.38 7.34
N VAL A 12 20.85 3.42 7.13
CA VAL A 12 20.12 3.62 5.87
C VAL A 12 21.08 3.90 4.73
N LEU A 13 22.10 4.72 4.95
CA LEU A 13 23.12 5.05 3.94
C LEU A 13 24.03 3.86 3.59
N ALA A 14 24.19 2.90 4.50
CA ALA A 14 24.93 1.66 4.24
C ALA A 14 24.16 0.68 3.33
N ALA A 15 22.85 0.87 3.12
CA ALA A 15 22.08 0.04 2.21
C ALA A 15 22.49 0.31 0.75
N PRO A 16 22.55 -0.72 -0.13
CA PRO A 16 22.93 -0.54 -1.51
C PRO A 16 22.02 0.45 -2.25
N ASP A 17 22.63 1.36 -3.02
CA ASP A 17 21.90 2.31 -3.87
C ASP A 17 21.11 1.57 -4.96
N ARG A 18 19.85 1.97 -5.16
CA ARG A 18 18.91 1.36 -6.11
C ARG A 18 18.95 2.06 -7.47
N SER A 19 20.14 2.35 -7.98
CA SER A 19 20.26 2.97 -9.31
C SER A 19 19.86 1.96 -10.40
N SER A 20 18.85 2.29 -11.21
CA SER A 20 18.55 1.55 -12.43
C SER A 20 19.53 2.00 -13.52
N ARG A 21 20.51 1.15 -13.86
CA ARG A 21 21.42 1.39 -14.97
C ARG A 21 20.95 0.57 -16.17
N GLY A 22 20.43 1.24 -17.21
CA GLY A 22 20.06 0.61 -18.48
C GLY A 22 18.68 1.03 -19.00
N ALA A 23 18.42 0.72 -20.28
CA ALA A 23 17.08 0.81 -20.83
C ALA A 23 16.19 -0.23 -20.16
N GLN A 24 15.03 0.18 -19.63
CA GLN A 24 14.09 -0.75 -19.02
C GLN A 24 13.32 -1.54 -20.09
N PRO A 25 12.93 -2.79 -19.81
CA PRO A 25 12.00 -3.52 -20.66
C PRO A 25 10.71 -2.72 -20.92
N PRO A 26 10.09 -2.86 -22.10
CA PRO A 26 8.94 -2.07 -22.50
C PRO A 26 7.68 -2.34 -21.66
N ILE A 27 7.49 -3.57 -21.18
CA ILE A 27 6.34 -3.97 -20.37
C ILE A 27 6.71 -3.80 -18.89
N ARG A 28 6.13 -2.79 -18.22
CA ARG A 28 6.54 -2.37 -16.87
C ARG A 28 5.62 -2.93 -15.78
N LEU A 29 5.88 -4.17 -15.36
CA LEU A 29 5.09 -4.90 -14.36
C LEU A 29 5.77 -5.01 -12.98
N SER A 30 6.62 -4.05 -12.61
CA SER A 30 7.43 -4.11 -11.38
C SER A 30 6.90 -3.26 -10.22
N GLN A 31 5.93 -2.37 -10.44
CA GLN A 31 5.52 -1.37 -9.43
C GLN A 31 4.04 -1.43 -9.02
N ASN A 32 3.30 -2.44 -9.48
CA ASN A 32 1.86 -2.59 -9.22
C ASN A 32 1.06 -1.37 -9.71
N GLU A 33 1.47 -0.76 -10.82
CA GLU A 33 0.79 0.38 -11.43
C GLU A 33 -0.42 -0.12 -12.22
N MET A 34 -1.45 0.73 -12.37
CA MET A 34 -2.53 0.44 -13.32
C MET A 34 -2.01 0.74 -14.74
N PRO A 35 -2.36 -0.08 -15.75
CA PRO A 35 -1.84 0.10 -17.10
C PRO A 35 -2.49 1.27 -17.86
N TRP A 36 -3.64 1.77 -17.38
CA TRP A 36 -4.34 2.89 -18.01
C TRP A 36 -3.88 4.25 -17.47
N ALA A 37 -3.93 5.27 -18.33
CA ALA A 37 -3.89 6.66 -17.90
C ALA A 37 -5.03 6.97 -16.90
N PRO A 38 -4.88 7.99 -16.04
CA PRO A 38 -5.96 8.44 -15.16
C PRO A 38 -7.26 8.70 -15.94
N ALA A 39 -8.41 8.52 -15.30
CA ALA A 39 -9.72 8.78 -15.93
C ALA A 39 -9.85 10.24 -16.39
N ASP A 40 -10.58 10.49 -17.47
CA ASP A 40 -10.69 11.81 -18.10
C ASP A 40 -11.22 12.88 -17.12
N VAL A 41 -12.20 12.53 -16.29
CA VAL A 41 -12.71 13.42 -15.23
C VAL A 41 -11.61 13.86 -14.25
N ILE A 42 -10.65 12.98 -13.96
CA ILE A 42 -9.51 13.27 -13.08
C ILE A 42 -8.50 14.15 -13.82
N VAL A 43 -8.19 13.83 -15.08
CA VAL A 43 -7.27 14.62 -15.92
C VAL A 43 -7.78 16.05 -16.10
N ALA A 44 -9.07 16.23 -16.35
CA ALA A 44 -9.71 17.53 -16.48
C ALA A 44 -9.60 18.35 -15.18
N ALA A 45 -9.92 17.74 -14.03
CA ALA A 45 -9.81 18.39 -12.72
C ALA A 45 -8.38 18.81 -12.39
N MET A 46 -7.40 17.93 -12.65
CA MET A 46 -5.98 18.23 -12.45
C MET A 46 -5.50 19.38 -13.36
N THR A 47 -5.92 19.37 -14.62
CA THR A 47 -5.54 20.39 -15.60
C THR A 47 -6.07 21.76 -15.20
N GLU A 48 -7.31 21.83 -14.72
CA GLU A 48 -7.89 23.09 -14.24
C GLU A 48 -7.19 23.57 -12.96
N ALA A 49 -6.94 22.68 -12.00
CA ALA A 49 -6.24 23.02 -10.77
C ALA A 49 -4.81 23.54 -11.03
N ALA A 50 -4.13 23.02 -12.06
CA ALA A 50 -2.79 23.45 -12.43
C ALA A 50 -2.72 24.94 -12.82
N ARG A 51 -3.80 25.52 -13.36
CA ARG A 51 -3.88 26.95 -13.68
C ARG A 51 -3.75 27.84 -12.45
N ASN A 52 -4.14 27.32 -11.28
CA ASN A 52 -4.13 28.02 -10.01
C ASN A 52 -2.94 27.65 -9.11
N ALA A 53 -1.98 26.86 -9.60
CA ALA A 53 -0.84 26.35 -8.82
C ALA A 53 0.14 27.43 -8.29
N HIS A 54 -0.03 28.70 -8.70
CA HIS A 54 0.69 29.84 -8.14
C HIS A 54 0.18 30.26 -6.75
N ARG A 55 -0.92 29.66 -6.25
CA ARG A 55 -1.50 29.89 -4.92
C ARG A 55 -1.32 28.65 -4.04
N TYR A 56 -1.21 28.87 -2.74
CA TYR A 56 -1.23 27.76 -1.78
C TYR A 56 -2.60 27.05 -1.81
N PRO A 57 -2.60 25.70 -1.67
CA PRO A 57 -3.83 24.92 -1.57
C PRO A 57 -4.54 25.18 -0.22
N ASP A 58 -5.71 24.56 -0.05
CA ASP A 58 -6.42 24.57 1.23
C ASP A 58 -5.57 23.91 2.31
N TYR A 59 -5.14 24.71 3.30
CA TYR A 59 -4.33 24.21 4.42
C TYR A 59 -5.01 23.04 5.16
N HIS A 60 -6.33 23.07 5.27
CA HIS A 60 -7.11 22.04 5.99
C HIS A 60 -7.54 20.87 5.10
N ARG A 61 -7.30 20.94 3.79
CA ARG A 61 -7.65 19.89 2.81
C ARG A 61 -9.13 19.50 2.93
N ALA A 62 -10.01 20.44 3.28
CA ALA A 62 -11.35 20.18 3.77
C ALA A 62 -12.23 19.52 2.70
N ALA A 63 -12.17 20.01 1.46
CA ALA A 63 -12.91 19.43 0.34
C ALA A 63 -12.43 18.01 0.01
N ALA A 64 -11.12 17.78 -0.04
CA ALA A 64 -10.57 16.45 -0.26
C ALA A 64 -10.94 15.47 0.87
N ARG A 65 -10.89 15.92 2.13
CA ARG A 65 -11.34 15.12 3.29
C ARG A 65 -12.81 14.77 3.22
N ALA A 66 -13.67 15.72 2.81
CA ALA A 66 -15.09 15.48 2.63
C ALA A 66 -15.34 14.42 1.54
N ALA A 67 -14.64 14.49 0.40
CA ALA A 67 -14.77 13.50 -0.67
C ALA A 67 -14.36 12.08 -0.22
N VAL A 68 -13.26 11.95 0.54
CA VAL A 68 -12.86 10.66 1.12
C VAL A 68 -13.88 10.15 2.14
N ALA A 69 -14.35 11.03 3.03
CA ALA A 69 -15.36 10.70 4.03
C ALA A 69 -16.66 10.20 3.39
N GLU A 70 -17.16 10.90 2.36
CA GLU A 70 -18.35 10.51 1.60
C GLU A 70 -18.15 9.14 0.93
N ALA A 71 -17.02 8.93 0.25
CA ALA A 71 -16.72 7.65 -0.41
C ALA A 71 -16.58 6.48 0.57
N MET A 72 -16.24 6.75 1.84
CA MET A 72 -16.14 5.73 2.89
C MET A 72 -17.39 5.62 3.78
N GLY A 73 -18.37 6.51 3.64
CA GLY A 73 -19.51 6.59 4.56
C GLY A 73 -19.12 7.00 5.99
N LEU A 74 -18.09 7.84 6.15
CA LEU A 74 -17.56 8.30 7.44
C LEU A 74 -17.74 9.81 7.65
N ASP A 75 -17.52 10.27 8.89
CA ASP A 75 -17.35 11.70 9.17
C ASP A 75 -15.96 12.22 8.73
N ALA A 76 -15.91 13.44 8.19
CA ALA A 76 -14.66 14.06 7.71
C ALA A 76 -13.63 14.31 8.84
N GLY A 77 -14.06 14.34 10.09
CA GLY A 77 -13.22 14.38 11.28
C GLY A 77 -12.37 13.12 11.46
N ARG A 78 -12.78 11.97 10.90
CA ARG A 78 -12.05 10.69 10.92
C ARG A 78 -10.98 10.55 9.84
N ILE A 79 -10.88 11.51 8.92
CA ILE A 79 -10.02 11.40 7.74
C ILE A 79 -8.78 12.30 7.84
N ALA A 80 -7.60 11.72 7.62
CA ALA A 80 -6.38 12.45 7.31
C ALA A 80 -5.91 12.10 5.89
N ILE A 81 -5.54 13.08 5.09
CA ILE A 81 -5.04 12.89 3.72
C ILE A 81 -3.66 13.50 3.65
N ASP A 82 -2.72 12.87 2.94
CA ASP A 82 -1.39 13.43 2.72
C ASP A 82 -0.77 12.95 1.39
N ASN A 83 0.46 13.42 1.12
CA ASN A 83 1.24 13.19 -0.10
C ASN A 83 1.69 11.71 -0.27
N GLY A 84 0.71 10.81 -0.39
CA GLY A 84 0.87 9.36 -0.43
C GLY A 84 0.65 8.71 0.94
N SER A 85 0.20 7.46 0.95
CA SER A 85 0.02 6.69 2.20
C SER A 85 1.34 6.50 2.97
N GLY A 86 2.48 6.56 2.26
CA GLY A 86 3.80 6.48 2.87
C GLY A 86 4.07 7.61 3.87
N THR A 87 3.68 8.86 3.60
CA THR A 87 3.93 9.95 4.56
C THR A 87 3.09 9.75 5.83
N LEU A 88 1.85 9.30 5.68
CA LEU A 88 0.97 8.95 6.80
C LEU A 88 1.52 7.76 7.60
N LEU A 89 2.04 6.73 6.94
CA LEU A 89 2.71 5.58 7.58
C LEU A 89 3.88 6.07 8.46
N HIS A 90 4.75 6.92 7.93
CA HIS A 90 5.82 7.54 8.71
C HIS A 90 5.31 8.42 9.85
N ALA A 91 4.22 9.17 9.63
CA ALA A 91 3.60 10.01 10.66
C ALA A 91 3.02 9.16 11.80
N LEU A 92 2.32 8.06 11.49
CA LEU A 92 1.76 7.12 12.48
C LEU A 92 2.85 6.55 13.39
N ALA A 93 3.99 6.11 12.82
CA ALA A 93 5.13 5.69 13.62
C ALA A 93 5.60 6.81 14.57
N ARG A 94 5.76 8.03 14.06
CA ARG A 94 6.22 9.20 14.87
C ARG A 94 5.20 9.66 15.92
N LEU A 95 3.91 9.37 15.74
CA LEU A 95 2.88 9.71 16.72
C LEU A 95 2.94 8.85 17.98
N VAL A 96 3.36 7.58 17.85
CA VAL A 96 3.30 6.59 18.94
C VAL A 96 4.66 6.02 19.34
N CYS A 97 5.71 6.30 18.57
CA CYS A 97 7.05 5.81 18.85
C CYS A 97 7.99 6.90 19.37
N GLU A 98 8.73 6.55 20.40
CA GLU A 98 9.90 7.23 20.96
C GLU A 98 11.00 6.17 21.21
N PRO A 99 12.27 6.57 21.42
CA PRO A 99 13.32 5.62 21.76
C PRO A 99 12.93 4.69 22.93
N GLY A 100 13.11 3.38 22.73
CA GLY A 100 12.79 2.36 23.73
C GLY A 100 11.46 1.63 23.53
N VAL A 101 10.62 2.09 22.59
CA VAL A 101 9.40 1.35 22.21
C VAL A 101 9.64 0.39 21.05
N HIS A 102 8.69 -0.53 20.86
CA HIS A 102 8.78 -1.60 19.88
C HIS A 102 7.61 -1.60 18.89
N GLY A 103 7.87 -2.04 17.66
CA GLY A 103 6.85 -2.31 16.65
C GLY A 103 6.76 -3.79 16.27
N VAL A 104 5.65 -4.21 15.68
CA VAL A 104 5.51 -5.55 15.07
C VAL A 104 5.09 -5.38 13.61
N ARG A 105 5.67 -6.17 12.71
CA ARG A 105 5.36 -6.11 11.27
C ARG A 105 5.53 -7.47 10.59
N PRO A 106 4.78 -7.76 9.52
CA PRO A 106 5.01 -8.94 8.70
C PRO A 106 6.31 -8.86 7.91
N ALA A 107 6.88 -10.03 7.61
CA ALA A 107 8.04 -10.22 6.75
C ALA A 107 7.94 -11.56 5.98
N PRO A 108 8.18 -11.57 4.66
CA PRO A 108 8.40 -10.42 3.79
C PRO A 108 7.14 -9.55 3.64
N SER A 109 7.30 -8.23 3.68
CA SER A 109 6.20 -7.29 3.45
C SER A 109 6.71 -5.95 2.90
N PHE A 110 5.90 -4.90 2.96
CA PHE A 110 6.26 -3.58 2.49
C PHE A 110 7.41 -2.98 3.31
N GLU A 111 8.52 -2.73 2.63
CA GLU A 111 9.78 -2.30 3.24
C GLU A 111 9.70 -0.97 4.02
N ALA A 112 8.71 -0.12 3.72
CA ALA A 112 8.56 1.17 4.36
C ALA A 112 8.24 1.07 5.86
N TYR A 113 7.65 -0.05 6.34
CA TYR A 113 7.37 -0.23 7.77
C TYR A 113 8.67 -0.21 8.60
N ALA A 114 9.70 -0.91 8.14
CA ALA A 114 10.99 -0.96 8.82
C ALA A 114 11.64 0.43 8.87
N ALA A 115 11.60 1.15 7.75
CA ALA A 115 12.15 2.51 7.66
C ALA A 115 11.40 3.49 8.57
N ALA A 116 10.07 3.42 8.60
CA ALA A 116 9.26 4.29 9.44
C ALA A 116 9.50 4.08 10.93
N LEU A 117 9.53 2.82 11.39
CA LEU A 117 9.81 2.48 12.78
C LEU A 117 11.22 2.92 13.18
N SER A 118 12.23 2.58 12.38
CA SER A 118 13.61 2.89 12.75
C SER A 118 13.85 4.40 12.80
N LEU A 119 13.32 5.17 11.85
CA LEU A 119 13.46 6.64 11.85
C LEU A 119 12.73 7.30 13.04
N ALA A 120 11.63 6.70 13.50
CA ALA A 120 10.93 7.09 14.71
C ALA A 120 11.62 6.62 16.01
N GLY A 121 12.72 5.87 15.91
CA GLY A 121 13.49 5.40 17.06
C GLY A 121 13.00 4.08 17.67
N ALA A 122 12.10 3.36 16.99
CA ALA A 122 11.61 2.06 17.42
C ALA A 122 12.37 0.91 16.74
N GLU A 123 12.62 -0.15 17.51
CA GLU A 123 12.95 -1.47 16.97
C GLU A 123 11.67 -2.19 16.53
N SER A 124 11.81 -3.30 15.81
CA SER A 124 10.65 -4.05 15.33
C SER A 124 10.88 -5.55 15.27
N THR A 125 9.90 -6.33 15.69
CA THR A 125 9.85 -7.78 15.40
C THR A 125 9.28 -8.01 14.01
N GLU A 126 9.99 -8.81 13.21
CA GLU A 126 9.52 -9.37 11.95
C GLU A 126 8.78 -10.69 12.22
N VAL A 127 7.57 -10.82 11.69
CA VAL A 127 6.75 -12.04 11.82
C VAL A 127 6.53 -12.65 10.44
N GLY A 128 6.74 -13.96 10.34
CA GLY A 128 6.57 -14.72 9.11
C GLY A 128 5.14 -14.68 8.56
N LEU A 129 5.00 -15.06 7.30
CA LEU A 129 3.71 -15.27 6.65
C LEU A 129 3.31 -16.76 6.74
N ASP A 130 2.02 -17.03 6.55
CA ASP A 130 1.55 -18.40 6.40
C ASP A 130 1.86 -18.99 5.02
N ALA A 131 1.46 -20.24 4.80
CA ALA A 131 1.67 -20.96 3.54
C ALA A 131 0.98 -20.32 2.32
N ASN A 132 -0.05 -19.49 2.54
CA ASN A 132 -0.76 -18.76 1.49
C ASN A 132 -0.23 -17.34 1.32
N GLY A 133 0.88 -17.00 1.99
CA GLY A 133 1.48 -15.68 1.95
C GLY A 133 0.67 -14.59 2.67
N ALA A 134 -0.30 -14.95 3.51
CA ALA A 134 -1.03 -14.01 4.37
C ALA A 134 -0.34 -13.88 5.75
N MET A 135 -0.64 -12.81 6.48
CA MET A 135 0.02 -12.52 7.77
C MET A 135 -0.37 -13.54 8.85
N ASP A 136 0.56 -14.10 9.60
CA ASP A 136 0.25 -14.96 10.75
C ASP A 136 -0.20 -14.11 11.95
N LEU A 137 -1.51 -13.92 12.12
CA LEU A 137 -2.08 -13.02 13.14
C LEU A 137 -1.80 -13.51 14.57
N ASP A 138 -1.76 -14.83 14.79
CA ASP A 138 -1.45 -15.42 16.10
C ASP A 138 0.01 -15.18 16.47
N ALA A 139 0.94 -15.40 15.54
CA ALA A 139 2.35 -15.10 15.75
C ALA A 139 2.59 -13.58 15.90
N MET A 140 1.82 -12.75 15.18
CA MET A 140 1.88 -11.30 15.34
C MET A 140 1.40 -10.85 16.71
N LEU A 141 0.34 -11.46 17.24
CA LEU A 141 -0.16 -11.18 18.59
C LEU A 141 0.86 -11.63 19.64
N ALA A 142 1.48 -12.81 19.46
CA ALA A 142 2.52 -13.31 20.35
C ALA A 142 3.76 -12.40 20.41
N ALA A 143 4.03 -11.63 19.35
CA ALA A 143 5.10 -10.63 19.31
C ALA A 143 4.74 -9.30 20.01
N VAL A 144 3.48 -9.10 20.43
CA VAL A 144 3.04 -7.91 21.16
C VAL A 144 3.46 -7.99 22.62
N GLY A 145 4.42 -7.16 23.03
CA GLY A 145 4.93 -7.04 24.39
C GLY A 145 4.53 -5.74 25.10
N PRO A 146 5.01 -5.53 26.35
CA PRO A 146 4.75 -4.32 27.12
C PRO A 146 5.15 -3.02 26.39
N GLU A 147 6.29 -3.04 25.69
CA GLU A 147 6.84 -1.90 24.94
C GLU A 147 6.29 -1.76 23.52
N THR A 148 5.46 -2.69 23.06
CA THR A 148 4.83 -2.55 21.75
C THR A 148 3.90 -1.34 21.74
N ARG A 149 4.05 -0.48 20.72
CA ARG A 149 3.18 0.70 20.52
C ARG A 149 2.48 0.70 19.16
N ILE A 150 2.96 -0.09 18.22
CA ILE A 150 2.39 -0.15 16.88
C ILE A 150 2.53 -1.53 16.25
N VAL A 151 1.49 -1.96 15.54
CA VAL A 151 1.49 -3.15 14.70
C VAL A 151 1.09 -2.72 13.28
N TYR A 152 1.89 -3.07 12.28
CA TYR A 152 1.53 -2.91 10.88
C TYR A 152 0.99 -4.21 10.32
N LEU A 153 -0.19 -4.15 9.71
CA LEU A 153 -0.81 -5.24 8.97
C LEU A 153 -0.93 -4.83 7.49
N CYS A 154 -0.29 -5.56 6.57
CA CYS A 154 -0.41 -5.31 5.12
C CYS A 154 -1.44 -6.28 4.54
N ASN A 155 -2.61 -5.78 4.11
CA ASN A 155 -3.74 -6.64 3.77
C ASN A 155 -4.55 -6.10 2.58
N PRO A 156 -4.43 -6.67 1.36
CA PRO A 156 -3.54 -7.78 0.97
C PRO A 156 -2.04 -7.51 1.12
N ASN A 157 -1.27 -8.54 1.48
CA ASN A 157 0.17 -8.40 1.73
C ASN A 157 0.95 -8.15 0.43
N ASN A 158 1.94 -7.27 0.48
CA ASN A 158 2.91 -7.05 -0.60
C ASN A 158 4.29 -7.54 -0.14
N PRO A 159 4.86 -8.61 -0.73
CA PRO A 159 4.72 -8.95 -2.16
C PRO A 159 3.85 -10.15 -2.51
N THR A 160 3.30 -10.87 -1.54
CA THR A 160 2.70 -12.20 -1.75
C THR A 160 1.27 -12.19 -2.30
N GLY A 161 0.49 -11.15 -1.99
CA GLY A 161 -0.92 -11.02 -2.38
C GLY A 161 -1.89 -11.66 -1.39
N GLY A 162 -1.39 -12.32 -0.33
CA GLY A 162 -2.22 -13.01 0.66
C GLY A 162 -3.13 -12.06 1.45
N LEU A 163 -4.34 -12.53 1.76
CA LEU A 163 -5.38 -11.78 2.46
C LEU A 163 -5.74 -12.47 3.78
N ARG A 164 -6.00 -11.67 4.82
CA ARG A 164 -6.76 -12.06 6.01
C ARG A 164 -8.16 -11.46 5.94
N GLY A 165 -9.17 -12.26 6.26
CA GLY A 165 -10.56 -11.83 6.22
C GLY A 165 -10.87 -10.80 7.30
N VAL A 166 -11.91 -10.00 7.11
CA VAL A 166 -12.32 -8.97 8.07
C VAL A 166 -12.56 -9.53 9.48
N GLU A 167 -13.13 -10.73 9.61
CA GLU A 167 -13.39 -11.34 10.92
C GLU A 167 -12.10 -11.76 11.64
N ASP A 168 -11.10 -12.28 10.92
CA ASP A 168 -9.79 -12.60 11.50
C ASP A 168 -9.11 -11.31 12.02
N ILE A 169 -9.22 -10.21 11.27
CA ILE A 169 -8.70 -8.90 11.67
C ILE A 169 -9.46 -8.38 12.90
N ARG A 170 -10.79 -8.51 12.95
CA ARG A 170 -11.60 -8.14 14.11
C ARG A 170 -11.18 -8.92 15.36
N ASP A 171 -10.98 -10.23 15.26
CA ASP A 171 -10.61 -11.07 16.40
C ASP A 171 -9.17 -10.79 16.88
N PHE A 172 -8.26 -10.51 15.95
CA PHE A 172 -6.94 -9.98 16.29
C PHE A 172 -7.04 -8.66 17.06
N LEU A 173 -7.84 -7.70 16.58
CA LEU A 173 -8.03 -6.39 17.23
C LEU A 173 -8.60 -6.50 18.65
N LYS A 174 -9.53 -7.43 18.90
CA LYS A 174 -10.05 -7.71 20.26
C LYS A 174 -8.96 -8.14 21.24
N SER A 175 -7.93 -8.81 20.73
CA SER A 175 -6.84 -9.38 21.54
C SER A 175 -5.67 -8.42 21.71
N VAL A 176 -5.52 -7.44 20.81
CA VAL A 176 -4.46 -6.42 20.91
C VAL A 176 -4.81 -5.40 22.02
N PRO A 177 -3.87 -5.10 22.94
CA PRO A 177 -4.11 -4.07 23.95
C PRO A 177 -4.38 -2.70 23.34
N SER A 178 -5.35 -1.95 23.87
CA SER A 178 -5.76 -0.63 23.37
C SER A 178 -4.65 0.43 23.30
N ARG A 179 -3.54 0.25 24.03
CA ARG A 179 -2.34 1.11 23.95
C ARG A 179 -1.56 0.96 22.64
N VAL A 180 -1.82 -0.10 21.88
CA VAL A 180 -1.08 -0.46 20.67
C VAL A 180 -1.88 0.01 19.46
N LEU A 181 -1.31 0.90 18.67
CA LEU A 181 -1.88 1.33 17.40
C LEU A 181 -1.81 0.19 16.38
N VAL A 182 -2.94 -0.20 15.79
CA VAL A 182 -2.98 -1.20 14.72
C VAL A 182 -3.25 -0.50 13.40
N VAL A 183 -2.29 -0.57 12.48
CA VAL A 183 -2.39 0.04 11.15
C VAL A 183 -2.64 -1.07 10.13
N VAL A 184 -3.84 -1.10 9.55
CA VAL A 184 -4.16 -1.97 8.42
C VAL A 184 -3.92 -1.18 7.13
N ASP A 185 -2.84 -1.51 6.44
CA ASP A 185 -2.47 -0.99 5.14
C ASP A 185 -3.20 -1.75 4.04
N GLU A 186 -4.15 -1.04 3.44
CA GLU A 186 -5.15 -1.53 2.50
C GLU A 186 -4.90 -0.99 1.09
N ALA A 187 -3.62 -0.81 0.71
CA ALA A 187 -3.25 -0.25 -0.59
C ALA A 187 -3.79 -1.01 -1.82
N TYR A 188 -4.21 -2.27 -1.65
CA TYR A 188 -4.74 -3.13 -2.73
C TYR A 188 -6.18 -3.58 -2.50
N ARG A 189 -6.90 -2.92 -1.60
CA ARG A 189 -8.23 -3.36 -1.14
C ARG A 189 -9.28 -3.41 -2.24
N GLU A 190 -9.19 -2.53 -3.24
CA GLU A 190 -10.14 -2.49 -4.36
C GLU A 190 -9.99 -3.68 -5.33
N PHE A 191 -8.93 -4.48 -5.21
CA PHE A 191 -8.71 -5.71 -6.00
C PHE A 191 -9.15 -6.99 -5.27
N VAL A 192 -9.61 -6.85 -4.03
CA VAL A 192 -10.11 -7.98 -3.22
C VAL A 192 -11.45 -8.43 -3.81
N SER A 193 -11.52 -9.72 -4.13
CA SER A 193 -12.73 -10.36 -4.66
C SER A 193 -13.47 -11.21 -3.61
N ALA A 194 -12.80 -11.54 -2.50
CA ALA A 194 -13.33 -12.41 -1.45
C ALA A 194 -14.32 -11.72 -0.49
N GLU A 195 -14.25 -10.40 -0.37
CA GLU A 195 -15.09 -9.60 0.52
C GLU A 195 -15.32 -8.19 -0.04
N PRO A 196 -16.37 -7.45 0.41
CA PRO A 196 -16.60 -6.07 0.00
C PRO A 196 -15.41 -5.14 0.29
N VAL A 197 -15.24 -4.13 -0.57
CA VAL A 197 -14.15 -3.13 -0.47
C VAL A 197 -14.19 -2.33 0.84
N ASP A 198 -15.36 -2.20 1.45
CA ASP A 198 -15.63 -1.46 2.67
C ASP A 198 -15.75 -2.34 3.93
N ALA A 199 -15.51 -3.66 3.84
CA ALA A 199 -15.80 -4.57 4.95
C ALA A 199 -15.07 -4.20 6.26
N THR A 200 -13.86 -3.64 6.19
CA THR A 200 -13.09 -3.19 7.37
C THR A 200 -13.52 -1.84 7.93
N VAL A 201 -14.32 -1.04 7.21
CA VAL A 201 -14.70 0.31 7.63
C VAL A 201 -15.50 0.28 8.93
N GLY A 202 -16.40 -0.70 9.09
CA GLY A 202 -17.19 -0.87 10.32
C GLY A 202 -16.34 -1.12 11.57
N LEU A 203 -15.13 -1.69 11.42
CA LEU A 203 -14.24 -1.94 12.55
C LEU A 203 -13.74 -0.65 13.20
N LEU A 204 -13.76 0.49 12.48
CA LEU A 204 -13.36 1.78 13.03
C LEU A 204 -14.27 2.23 14.17
N ASP A 205 -15.52 1.77 14.22
CA ASP A 205 -16.47 2.09 15.29
C ASP A 205 -16.31 1.15 16.50
N GLU A 206 -15.66 0.00 16.30
CA GLU A 206 -15.38 -0.99 17.34
C GLU A 206 -14.04 -0.74 18.04
N PHE A 207 -13.04 -0.19 17.33
CA PHE A 207 -11.66 -0.10 17.81
C PHE A 207 -11.05 1.31 17.62
N GLU A 208 -10.87 2.04 18.72
CA GLU A 208 -10.29 3.40 18.68
C GLU A 208 -8.81 3.43 18.27
N ASN A 209 -8.09 2.32 18.45
CA ASN A 209 -6.67 2.16 18.13
C ASN A 209 -6.43 1.62 16.70
N LEU A 210 -7.49 1.47 15.89
CA LEU A 210 -7.39 1.05 14.49
C LEU A 210 -7.17 2.26 13.56
N VAL A 211 -6.30 2.06 12.58
CA VAL A 211 -6.13 2.95 11.43
C VAL A 211 -6.21 2.13 10.16
N LEU A 212 -7.12 2.50 9.26
CA LEU A 212 -7.12 2.01 7.88
C LEU A 212 -6.30 2.98 7.03
N LEU A 213 -5.25 2.49 6.38
CA LEU A 213 -4.38 3.28 5.52
C LEU A 213 -4.61 2.89 4.05
N ARG A 214 -4.96 3.85 3.20
CA ARG A 214 -5.30 3.62 1.79
C ARG A 214 -4.61 4.60 0.85
N THR A 215 -4.58 4.27 -0.45
CA THR A 215 -3.94 5.11 -1.47
C THR A 215 -4.69 5.10 -2.79
N LEU A 216 -4.69 6.24 -3.47
CA LEU A 216 -5.18 6.33 -4.85
C LEU A 216 -4.11 5.91 -5.88
N SER A 217 -2.92 5.50 -5.43
CA SER A 217 -1.81 5.12 -6.31
C SER A 217 -2.10 3.86 -7.13
N LYS A 218 -2.96 2.97 -6.63
CA LYS A 218 -3.21 1.66 -7.20
C LYS A 218 -4.51 1.70 -8.00
N ALA A 219 -5.64 1.30 -7.42
CA ALA A 219 -6.92 1.17 -8.12
C ALA A 219 -7.37 2.41 -8.94
N HIS A 220 -7.05 3.61 -8.46
CA HIS A 220 -7.41 4.86 -9.14
C HIS A 220 -6.39 5.34 -10.19
N GLY A 221 -5.26 4.64 -10.36
CA GLY A 221 -4.25 4.96 -11.37
C GLY A 221 -3.44 6.24 -11.09
N LEU A 222 -3.35 6.69 -9.83
CA LEU A 222 -2.72 7.98 -9.47
C LEU A 222 -1.34 7.82 -8.83
N ALA A 223 -0.58 6.79 -9.24
CA ALA A 223 0.75 6.51 -8.69
C ALA A 223 1.69 7.71 -8.78
N GLY A 224 1.63 8.50 -9.86
CA GLY A 224 2.45 9.71 -10.03
C GLY A 224 1.97 10.95 -9.26
N ILE A 225 0.70 11.00 -8.84
CA ILE A 225 0.10 12.18 -8.18
C ILE A 225 0.35 12.19 -6.68
N ARG A 226 0.63 11.01 -6.10
CA ARG A 226 1.02 10.83 -4.69
C ARG A 226 -0.08 11.25 -3.71
N VAL A 227 -1.17 10.48 -3.68
CA VAL A 227 -2.26 10.67 -2.72
C VAL A 227 -2.46 9.41 -1.88
N GLY A 228 -2.55 9.59 -0.56
CA GLY A 228 -3.07 8.58 0.33
C GLY A 228 -3.83 9.19 1.49
N TYR A 229 -4.60 8.37 2.18
CA TYR A 229 -5.41 8.79 3.31
C TYR A 229 -5.43 7.72 4.40
N ALA A 230 -5.71 8.18 5.61
CA ALA A 230 -5.95 7.36 6.78
C ALA A 230 -7.36 7.63 7.30
N ALA A 231 -8.10 6.57 7.58
CA ALA A 231 -9.35 6.62 8.33
C ALA A 231 -9.11 6.05 9.73
N ALA A 232 -9.48 6.79 10.76
CA ALA A 232 -9.17 6.47 12.15
C ALA A 232 -10.17 7.13 13.12
N ALA A 233 -10.08 6.82 14.41
CA ALA A 233 -10.75 7.60 15.45
C ALA A 233 -10.40 9.10 15.32
N PRO A 234 -11.34 10.03 15.59
CA PRO A 234 -11.15 11.47 15.37
C PRO A 234 -9.87 12.04 16.00
N ARG A 235 -9.48 11.53 17.18
CA ARG A 235 -8.24 11.93 17.87
C ARG A 235 -6.98 11.59 17.08
N ILE A 236 -6.91 10.41 16.47
CA ILE A 236 -5.77 9.96 15.66
C ILE A 236 -5.73 10.75 14.36
N ALA A 237 -6.88 10.87 13.67
CA ALA A 237 -6.98 11.63 12.44
C ALA A 237 -6.59 13.10 12.65
N GLU A 238 -7.00 13.72 13.76
CA GLU A 238 -6.61 15.09 14.10
C GLU A 238 -5.12 15.21 14.41
N ALA A 239 -4.53 14.25 15.13
CA ALA A 239 -3.09 14.23 15.38
C ALA A 239 -2.29 14.16 14.07
N LEU A 240 -2.71 13.32 13.12
CA LEU A 240 -2.09 13.26 11.78
C LEU A 240 -2.20 14.60 11.05
N ARG A 241 -3.39 15.23 11.04
CA ARG A 241 -3.58 16.55 10.40
C ARG A 241 -2.70 17.63 11.01
N ARG A 242 -2.61 17.70 12.34
CA ARG A 242 -1.84 18.74 13.04
C ARG A 242 -0.32 18.54 12.99
N THR A 243 0.13 17.31 12.75
CA THR A 243 1.57 16.97 12.61
C THR A 243 2.02 16.88 11.15
N SER A 244 1.10 16.97 10.20
CA SER A 244 1.42 17.05 8.77
C SER A 244 2.28 18.28 8.49
N VAL A 245 3.19 18.14 7.53
CA VAL A 245 3.87 19.29 6.95
C VAL A 245 2.82 20.19 6.28
N GLY A 246 2.86 21.49 6.58
CA GLY A 246 1.92 22.47 6.03
C GLY A 246 2.00 22.50 4.50
N PHE A 247 0.84 22.50 3.84
CA PHE A 247 0.72 22.49 2.37
C PHE A 247 1.44 21.33 1.65
N ALA A 248 1.71 20.21 2.33
CA ALA A 248 2.41 19.07 1.73
C ALA A 248 1.62 18.36 0.62
N LEU A 249 0.29 18.37 0.70
CA LEU A 249 -0.57 17.96 -0.41
C LEU A 249 -0.80 19.16 -1.33
N ASN A 250 -0.45 19.03 -2.60
CA ASN A 250 -0.56 20.11 -3.58
C ASN A 250 -2.01 20.23 -4.13
N SER A 251 -2.37 21.39 -4.67
CA SER A 251 -3.73 21.66 -5.18
C SER A 251 -4.16 20.76 -6.34
N VAL A 252 -3.22 20.33 -7.19
CA VAL A 252 -3.49 19.40 -8.29
C VAL A 252 -3.86 18.02 -7.74
N ALA A 253 -3.16 17.57 -6.71
CA ALA A 253 -3.45 16.31 -6.02
C ALA A 253 -4.80 16.37 -5.28
N GLU A 254 -5.15 17.49 -4.63
CA GLU A 254 -6.47 17.68 -4.02
C GLU A 254 -7.60 17.58 -5.04
N ALA A 255 -7.47 18.24 -6.19
CA ALA A 255 -8.44 18.14 -7.28
C ALA A 255 -8.55 16.70 -7.82
N ALA A 256 -7.42 16.00 -7.92
CA ALA A 256 -7.39 14.61 -8.34
C ALA A 256 -8.14 13.70 -7.34
N VAL A 257 -8.01 13.92 -6.02
CA VAL A 257 -8.74 13.15 -4.99
C VAL A 257 -10.24 13.31 -5.19
N ILE A 258 -10.70 14.56 -5.29
CA ILE A 258 -12.12 14.87 -5.39
C ILE A 258 -12.72 14.25 -6.66
N ALA A 259 -12.02 14.38 -7.80
CA ALA A 259 -12.48 13.80 -9.06
C ALA A 259 -12.45 12.25 -9.04
N ALA A 260 -11.40 11.65 -8.48
CA ALA A 260 -11.25 10.20 -8.41
C ALA A 260 -12.29 9.51 -7.52
N LEU A 261 -12.80 10.23 -6.52
CA LEU A 261 -13.82 9.75 -5.58
C LEU A 261 -15.24 10.25 -5.92
N SER A 262 -15.39 10.97 -7.04
CA SER A 262 -16.71 11.25 -7.61
C SER A 262 -17.37 9.96 -8.12
N ALA A 263 -18.68 9.98 -8.35
CA ALA A 263 -19.41 8.84 -8.91
C ALA A 263 -18.79 8.32 -10.22
N GLU A 264 -18.35 9.22 -11.11
CA GLU A 264 -17.70 8.85 -12.37
C GLU A 264 -16.30 8.25 -12.14
N GLY A 265 -15.49 8.87 -11.27
CA GLY A 265 -14.15 8.36 -10.95
C GLY A 265 -14.19 6.98 -10.30
N LEU A 266 -15.14 6.75 -9.39
CA LEU A 266 -15.36 5.46 -8.74
C LEU A 266 -15.87 4.41 -9.73
N ALA A 267 -16.76 4.77 -10.66
CA ALA A 267 -17.24 3.85 -11.70
C ALA A 267 -16.09 3.36 -12.60
N VAL A 268 -15.23 4.27 -13.07
CA VAL A 268 -14.07 3.92 -13.89
C VAL A 268 -13.07 3.07 -13.11
N ALA A 269 -12.78 3.42 -11.85
CA ALA A 269 -11.90 2.61 -11.00
C ALA A 269 -12.44 1.17 -10.85
N LYS A 270 -13.74 1.02 -10.53
CA LYS A 270 -14.41 -0.28 -10.38
C LYS A 270 -14.37 -1.12 -11.66
N GLU A 271 -14.62 -0.51 -12.82
CA GLU A 271 -14.52 -1.20 -14.11
C GLU A 271 -13.10 -1.73 -14.35
N ARG A 272 -12.09 -0.87 -14.18
CA ARG A 272 -10.69 -1.23 -14.41
C ARG A 272 -10.18 -2.26 -13.41
N THR A 273 -10.56 -2.17 -12.14
CA THR A 273 -10.18 -3.21 -11.16
C THR A 273 -10.84 -4.55 -11.49
N ALA A 274 -12.08 -4.57 -11.99
CA ALA A 274 -12.72 -5.80 -12.44
C ALA A 274 -11.96 -6.48 -13.60
N VAL A 275 -11.45 -5.70 -14.56
CA VAL A 275 -10.59 -6.23 -15.64
C VAL A 275 -9.32 -6.86 -15.06
N ILE A 276 -8.61 -6.16 -14.17
CA ILE A 276 -7.38 -6.67 -13.53
C ILE A 276 -7.65 -7.94 -12.71
N VAL A 277 -8.77 -8.00 -11.98
CA VAL A 277 -9.17 -9.20 -11.21
C VAL A 277 -9.47 -10.38 -12.13
N SER A 278 -10.16 -10.14 -13.26
CA SER A 278 -10.41 -11.17 -14.27
C SER A 278 -9.11 -11.68 -14.90
N GLU A 279 -8.19 -10.77 -15.23
CA GLU A 279 -6.89 -11.14 -15.78
C GLU A 279 -6.00 -11.88 -14.78
N ARG A 280 -6.04 -11.50 -13.49
CA ARG A 280 -5.38 -12.25 -12.42
C ARG A 280 -5.85 -13.70 -12.41
N ALA A 281 -7.16 -13.93 -12.43
CA ALA A 281 -7.73 -15.28 -12.46
C ALA A 281 -7.32 -16.07 -13.72
N ARG A 282 -7.27 -15.41 -14.88
CA ARG A 282 -6.80 -16.04 -16.14
C ARG A 282 -5.33 -16.47 -16.05
N VAL A 283 -4.45 -15.60 -15.53
CA VAL A 283 -3.03 -15.90 -15.37
C VAL A 283 -2.82 -17.01 -14.34
N GLU A 284 -3.49 -16.95 -13.18
CA GLU A 284 -3.43 -18.01 -12.16
C GLU A 284 -3.86 -19.38 -12.72
N ALA A 285 -4.94 -19.43 -13.52
CA ALA A 285 -5.39 -20.66 -14.16
C ALA A 285 -4.37 -21.21 -15.17
N ALA A 286 -3.75 -20.35 -15.96
CA ALA A 286 -2.72 -20.75 -16.93
C ALA A 286 -1.45 -21.28 -16.24
N LEU A 287 -0.98 -20.59 -15.18
CA LEU A 287 0.16 -21.06 -14.39
C LEU A 287 -0.14 -22.39 -13.70
N THR A 288 -1.36 -22.57 -13.18
CA THR A 288 -1.82 -23.83 -12.59
C THR A 288 -1.79 -24.96 -13.61
N ALA A 289 -2.33 -24.76 -14.81
CA ALA A 289 -2.33 -25.77 -15.87
C ALA A 289 -0.92 -26.17 -16.32
N ALA A 290 0.03 -25.23 -16.22
CA ALA A 290 1.44 -25.45 -16.55
C ALA A 290 2.28 -26.00 -15.38
N ASN A 291 1.69 -26.23 -14.20
CA ASN A 291 2.40 -26.58 -12.96
C ASN A 291 3.50 -25.58 -12.55
N VAL A 292 3.29 -24.29 -12.85
CA VAL A 292 4.18 -23.22 -12.40
C VAL A 292 3.73 -22.76 -11.02
N ALA A 293 4.64 -22.76 -10.05
CA ALA A 293 4.33 -22.33 -8.69
C ALA A 293 4.09 -20.80 -8.63
N PHE A 294 3.05 -20.40 -7.89
CA PHE A 294 2.75 -19.03 -7.53
C PHE A 294 2.00 -18.99 -6.19
N VAL A 295 1.94 -17.81 -5.56
CA VAL A 295 1.12 -17.58 -4.37
C VAL A 295 -0.23 -16.99 -4.80
N PRO A 296 -1.38 -17.60 -4.40
CA PRO A 296 -2.70 -17.04 -4.69
C PRO A 296 -2.85 -15.61 -4.17
N SER A 297 -3.46 -14.72 -4.96
CA SER A 297 -3.44 -13.29 -4.67
C SER A 297 -4.84 -12.66 -4.63
N GLN A 298 -5.00 -11.68 -3.74
CA GLN A 298 -6.14 -10.75 -3.72
C GLN A 298 -5.72 -9.31 -4.08
N ALA A 299 -4.51 -9.13 -4.64
CA ALA A 299 -3.99 -7.84 -5.10
C ALA A 299 -3.87 -7.77 -6.64
N ASN A 300 -3.31 -6.70 -7.20
CA ASN A 300 -3.06 -6.57 -8.65
C ASN A 300 -1.71 -7.14 -9.11
N PHE A 301 -1.24 -8.22 -8.47
CA PHE A 301 0.05 -8.84 -8.77
C PHE A 301 0.06 -10.30 -8.28
N LEU A 302 1.04 -11.07 -8.77
CA LEU A 302 1.35 -12.41 -8.30
C LEU A 302 2.78 -12.48 -7.78
N PHE A 303 3.00 -13.33 -6.77
CA PHE A 303 4.33 -13.71 -6.32
C PHE A 303 4.72 -15.07 -6.89
N LEU A 304 5.88 -15.11 -7.54
CA LEU A 304 6.48 -16.29 -8.15
C LEU A 304 7.65 -16.74 -7.28
N PRO A 305 7.50 -17.81 -6.48
CA PRO A 305 8.60 -18.37 -5.70
C PRO A 305 9.64 -19.00 -6.64
N GLY A 306 10.92 -18.89 -6.28
CA GLY A 306 12.04 -19.43 -7.05
C GLY A 306 13.29 -18.56 -6.97
N ASP A 307 14.27 -18.86 -7.81
CA ASP A 307 15.44 -18.00 -7.95
C ASP A 307 15.05 -16.69 -8.66
N ALA A 308 15.20 -15.58 -7.94
CA ALA A 308 14.76 -14.27 -8.44
C ALA A 308 15.51 -13.84 -9.70
N ALA A 309 16.79 -14.22 -9.85
CA ALA A 309 17.60 -13.83 -11.00
C ALA A 309 17.18 -14.63 -12.25
N ASP A 310 16.94 -15.93 -12.11
CA ASP A 310 16.39 -16.78 -13.18
C ASP A 310 15.01 -16.29 -13.64
N LEU A 311 14.10 -16.04 -12.69
CA LEU A 311 12.75 -15.54 -13.00
C LEU A 311 12.81 -14.21 -13.76
N LEU A 312 13.64 -13.27 -13.30
CA LEU A 312 13.83 -12.00 -14.00
C LEU A 312 14.42 -12.21 -15.39
N SER A 313 15.43 -13.05 -15.55
CA SER A 313 16.05 -13.30 -16.86
C SER A 313 15.04 -13.85 -17.88
N ARG A 314 14.17 -14.78 -17.46
CA ARG A 314 13.11 -15.33 -18.33
C ARG A 314 12.08 -14.26 -18.71
N LEU A 315 11.66 -13.43 -17.76
CA LEU A 315 10.69 -12.35 -17.99
C LEU A 315 11.28 -11.24 -18.89
N GLU A 316 12.53 -10.84 -18.65
CA GLU A 316 13.24 -9.85 -19.45
C GLU A 316 13.44 -10.32 -20.90
N ALA A 317 13.65 -11.61 -21.13
CA ALA A 317 13.71 -12.20 -22.48
C ALA A 317 12.39 -12.06 -23.26
N ARG A 318 11.27 -11.81 -22.57
CA ARG A 318 9.96 -11.46 -23.17
C ARG A 318 9.62 -9.97 -23.06
N GLY A 319 10.59 -9.13 -22.70
CA GLY A 319 10.39 -7.69 -22.57
C GLY A 319 9.62 -7.24 -21.33
N VAL A 320 9.50 -8.12 -20.32
CA VAL A 320 8.77 -7.85 -19.07
C VAL A 320 9.73 -7.46 -17.94
N LEU A 321 9.49 -6.30 -17.34
CA LEU A 321 10.14 -5.85 -16.12
C LEU A 321 9.32 -6.24 -14.90
N ALA A 322 9.76 -7.25 -14.15
CA ALA A 322 9.17 -7.63 -12.86
C ALA A 322 10.01 -7.12 -11.66
N ARG A 323 9.54 -7.35 -10.44
CA ARG A 323 10.21 -6.89 -9.21
C ARG A 323 10.90 -8.06 -8.50
N PRO A 324 12.23 -8.02 -8.30
CA PRO A 324 12.91 -9.06 -7.54
C PRO A 324 12.67 -8.94 -6.04
N PHE A 325 12.52 -10.10 -5.39
CA PHE A 325 12.48 -10.24 -3.93
C PHE A 325 13.39 -11.42 -3.51
N PRO A 326 14.73 -11.30 -3.66
CA PRO A 326 15.66 -12.41 -3.41
C PRO A 326 15.62 -12.90 -1.96
N LYS A 327 15.42 -12.00 -0.98
CA LYS A 327 15.27 -12.36 0.43
C LYS A 327 13.98 -13.13 0.73
N ALA A 328 12.94 -12.92 -0.09
CA ALA A 328 11.68 -13.66 0.01
C ALA A 328 11.70 -14.93 -0.85
N GLY A 329 12.79 -15.20 -1.58
CA GLY A 329 12.90 -16.35 -2.47
C GLY A 329 12.00 -16.28 -3.70
N GLY A 330 11.94 -15.14 -4.40
CA GLY A 330 11.15 -15.05 -5.62
C GLY A 330 11.12 -13.69 -6.30
N ALA A 331 10.17 -13.52 -7.21
CA ALA A 331 9.87 -12.27 -7.89
C ALA A 331 8.37 -11.98 -7.86
N ARG A 332 8.00 -10.70 -7.94
CA ARG A 332 6.61 -10.26 -8.04
C ARG A 332 6.36 -9.67 -9.42
N VAL A 333 5.27 -10.08 -10.05
CA VAL A 333 4.82 -9.57 -11.34
C VAL A 333 3.45 -8.91 -11.20
N THR A 334 3.32 -7.68 -11.66
CA THR A 334 2.04 -6.96 -11.71
C THR A 334 1.13 -7.59 -12.75
N ILE A 335 -0.17 -7.66 -12.49
CA ILE A 335 -1.17 -8.01 -13.51
C ILE A 335 -1.46 -6.74 -14.30
N GLY A 336 -1.14 -6.77 -15.59
CA GLY A 336 -1.33 -5.67 -16.54
C GLY A 336 -2.48 -5.93 -17.51
N LEU A 337 -2.35 -5.40 -18.72
CA LEU A 337 -3.25 -5.69 -19.85
C LEU A 337 -3.09 -7.14 -20.33
N PRO A 338 -4.10 -7.70 -21.03
CA PRO A 338 -4.04 -9.07 -21.53
C PRO A 338 -2.77 -9.41 -22.31
N GLU A 339 -2.32 -8.53 -23.21
CA GLU A 339 -1.10 -8.70 -24.00
C GLU A 339 0.19 -8.64 -23.16
N GLU A 340 0.20 -7.87 -22.08
CA GLU A 340 1.33 -7.81 -21.15
C GLU A 340 1.40 -9.09 -20.32
N ASN A 341 0.24 -9.60 -19.90
CA ASN A 341 0.11 -10.87 -19.18
C ASN A 341 0.44 -12.07 -20.09
N ASP A 342 0.13 -12.00 -21.38
CA ASP A 342 0.51 -13.04 -22.34
C ASP A 342 2.03 -13.13 -22.51
N ALA A 343 2.75 -12.00 -22.45
CA ALA A 343 4.21 -11.99 -22.43
C ALA A 343 4.78 -12.66 -21.16
N VAL A 344 4.12 -12.47 -20.00
CA VAL A 344 4.45 -13.17 -18.75
C VAL A 344 4.24 -14.67 -18.90
N LEU A 345 3.09 -15.09 -19.43
CA LEU A 345 2.79 -16.51 -19.64
C LEU A 345 3.78 -17.14 -20.62
N ALA A 346 4.13 -16.47 -21.72
CA ALA A 346 5.12 -16.96 -22.68
C ALA A 346 6.57 -17.05 -22.13
N ALA A 347 6.85 -16.45 -20.97
CA ALA A 347 8.12 -16.57 -20.26
C ALA A 347 8.15 -17.73 -19.26
N LEU A 348 6.98 -18.14 -18.76
CA LEU A 348 6.85 -19.04 -17.61
C LEU A 348 6.27 -20.41 -17.97
N VAL A 349 5.46 -20.48 -19.02
CA VAL A 349 4.77 -21.68 -19.54
C VAL A 349 5.44 -22.18 -20.81
#